data_AF-A0A918EZQ0-F1
#
_entry.id   AF-A0A918EZQ0-F1
#
_cell.length_a   1.000
_cell.length_b   1.000
_cell.length_c   1.000
_cell.angle_alpha   90.00
_cell.angle_beta   90.00
_cell.angle_gamma   90.00
#
_symmetry.space_group_name_H-M   'P 1'
#
loop_
_entity.id
_entity.type
_entity.pdbx_description
1 polymer ?
#
loop_
_entity_poly.entity_id
_entity_poly.type
_entity_poly.pdbx_seq_one_letter_code
_entity_poly.pdbx_strand_id
1 'polypeptide(L)'
;MTPVAVVLVVLAGLSEAAGRILPLVARRSRVSRPVVCGLLLTGTAVESAVIALWPLTAWALARLGRSVPVVSDATALTWTPAQVAPLLLCAVIAFPLLGPLLHLSLLLGVGAGLAGPLAAATGVTWWTAAGCLALAGVGLAAVVEAVRRVVARTGTAGPRELPA
;
A
#
# COMPACT_ATOMS: atom_id res chain seq x y z
N MET A 1 15.75 5.34 -2.18
CA MET A 1 14.70 5.51 -3.21
C MET A 1 15.02 6.75 -4.02
N THR A 2 14.79 6.71 -5.33
CA THR A 2 15.01 7.89 -6.19
C THR A 2 13.83 8.88 -6.04
N PRO A 3 14.04 10.19 -6.27
CA PRO A 3 12.96 11.18 -6.25
C PRO A 3 11.80 10.82 -7.18
N VAL A 4 12.13 10.27 -8.36
CA VAL A 4 11.13 9.77 -9.31
C VAL A 4 10.28 8.66 -8.68
N ALA A 5 10.88 7.65 -8.05
CA ALA A 5 10.13 6.59 -7.39
C ALA A 5 9.21 7.13 -6.27
N VAL A 6 9.64 8.16 -5.54
CA VAL A 6 8.79 8.82 -4.52
C VAL A 6 7.56 9.46 -5.15
N VAL A 7 7.74 10.24 -6.22
CA VAL A 7 6.61 10.85 -6.95
C VAL A 7 5.66 9.78 -7.47
N LEU A 8 6.18 8.70 -8.04
CA LEU A 8 5.36 7.61 -8.56
C LEU A 8 4.57 6.91 -7.45
N VAL A 9 5.16 6.72 -6.27
CA VAL A 9 4.47 6.14 -5.10
C VAL A 9 3.37 7.05 -4.60
N VAL A 10 3.61 8.36 -4.53
CA VAL A 10 2.59 9.34 -4.12
C VAL A 10 1.41 9.36 -5.10
N LEU A 11 1.69 9.33 -6.41
CA LEU A 11 0.66 9.28 -7.43
C LEU A 11 -0.15 7.98 -7.38
N ALA A 12 0.52 6.83 -7.17
CA ALA A 12 -0.17 5.55 -6.97
C ALA A 12 -1.07 5.59 -5.73
N GLY A 13 -0.59 6.14 -4.61
CA GLY A 13 -1.38 6.32 -3.39
C GLY A 13 -2.57 7.26 -3.58
N LEU A 14 -2.39 8.36 -4.33
CA LEU A 14 -3.46 9.30 -4.66
C LEU A 14 -4.54 8.64 -5.49
N SER A 15 -4.15 7.86 -6.49
CA SER A 15 -5.11 7.16 -7.34
C SER A 15 -5.92 6.14 -6.57
N GLU A 16 -5.28 5.38 -5.67
CA GLU A 16 -5.96 4.40 -4.85
C GLU A 16 -6.94 5.07 -3.87
N ALA A 17 -6.52 6.17 -3.25
CA ALA A 17 -7.38 7.00 -2.41
C ALA A 17 -8.59 7.56 -3.20
N ALA A 18 -8.34 8.10 -4.40
CA ALA A 18 -9.37 8.63 -5.27
C ALA A 18 -10.37 7.55 -5.72
N GLY A 19 -9.88 6.37 -6.11
CA GLY A 19 -10.70 5.24 -6.54
C GLY A 19 -11.67 4.74 -5.47
N ARG A 20 -11.33 4.89 -4.19
CA ARG A 20 -12.21 4.50 -3.06
C ARG A 20 -13.09 5.64 -2.56
N ILE A 21 -12.58 6.88 -2.53
CA ILE A 21 -13.28 8.03 -1.93
C ILE A 21 -14.26 8.66 -2.92
N LEU A 22 -13.88 8.85 -4.19
CA LEU A 22 -14.70 9.56 -5.17
C LEU A 22 -16.05 8.88 -5.44
N PRO A 23 -16.17 7.53 -5.54
CA PRO A 23 -17.48 6.89 -5.69
C PRO A 23 -18.41 7.10 -4.47
N LEU A 24 -17.85 7.19 -3.26
CA LEU A 24 -18.61 7.46 -2.04
C LEU A 24 -19.09 8.91 -1.98
N VAL A 25 -18.23 9.85 -2.39
CA VAL A 25 -18.56 11.27 -2.49
C VAL A 25 -19.62 11.50 -3.58
N ALA A 26 -19.51 10.85 -4.74
CA ALA A 26 -20.48 10.95 -5.82
C ALA A 26 -21.88 10.46 -5.41
N ARG A 27 -21.97 9.48 -4.50
CA ARG A 27 -23.24 8.99 -3.93
C ARG A 27 -23.81 9.91 -2.85
N ARG A 28 -23.07 10.92 -2.37
CA ARG A 28 -23.50 11.84 -1.30
C ARG A 28 -23.60 13.27 -1.83
N SER A 29 -24.82 13.79 -1.93
CA SER A 29 -25.11 15.10 -2.54
C SER A 29 -24.62 16.33 -1.75
N ARG A 30 -24.01 16.19 -0.55
CA ARG A 30 -23.69 17.32 0.34
C ARG A 30 -22.31 17.25 1.03
N VAL A 31 -21.31 16.61 0.44
CA VAL A 31 -19.95 16.66 1.01
C VAL A 31 -19.24 17.94 0.57
N SER A 32 -18.72 18.72 1.52
CA SER A 32 -18.00 19.95 1.19
C SER A 32 -16.63 19.65 0.56
N ARG A 33 -16.20 20.49 -0.40
CA ARG A 33 -14.89 20.39 -1.06
C ARG A 33 -13.70 20.26 -0.10
N PRO A 34 -13.58 21.05 0.99
CA PRO A 34 -12.46 20.89 1.92
C PRO A 34 -12.44 19.52 2.61
N VAL A 35 -13.60 18.94 2.91
CA VAL A 35 -13.69 17.58 3.48
C VAL A 35 -13.21 16.54 2.47
N VAL A 36 -13.63 16.66 1.21
CA VAL A 36 -13.15 15.76 0.14
C VAL A 36 -11.63 15.85 -0.02
N CYS A 37 -11.07 17.06 -0.08
CA CYS A 37 -9.62 17.25 -0.14
C CYS A 37 -8.90 16.64 1.06
N GLY A 38 -9.41 16.86 2.29
CA GLY A 38 -8.83 16.27 3.50
C GLY A 38 -8.84 14.73 3.46
N LEU A 39 -9.93 14.13 3.00
CA LEU A 39 -10.04 12.68 2.83
C LEU A 39 -9.07 12.15 1.77
N LEU A 40 -8.94 12.84 0.63
CA LEU A 40 -8.00 12.45 -0.42
C LEU A 40 -6.55 12.57 0.03
N LEU A 41 -6.18 13.64 0.73
CA LEU A 41 -4.81 13.84 1.24
C LEU A 41 -4.45 12.78 2.28
N THR A 42 -5.34 12.52 3.24
CA THR A 42 -5.12 11.49 4.27
C THR A 42 -5.08 10.09 3.65
N GLY A 43 -6.00 9.77 2.75
CA GLY A 43 -5.98 8.52 2.00
C GLY A 43 -4.68 8.36 1.19
N THR A 44 -4.26 9.40 0.47
CA THR A 44 -3.01 9.40 -0.31
C THR A 44 -1.82 9.10 0.58
N ALA A 45 -1.71 9.76 1.74
CA ALA A 45 -0.60 9.56 2.67
C ALA A 45 -0.56 8.11 3.17
N VAL A 46 -1.72 7.54 3.55
CA VAL A 46 -1.82 6.16 4.02
C VAL A 46 -1.45 5.16 2.91
N GLU A 47 -2.04 5.28 1.72
CA GLU A 47 -1.76 4.35 0.63
C GLU A 47 -0.31 4.45 0.14
N SER A 48 0.23 5.67 0.06
CA SER A 48 1.65 5.88 -0.29
C SER A 48 2.58 5.25 0.73
N ALA A 49 2.26 5.36 2.03
CA ALA A 49 3.04 4.74 3.09
C ALA A 49 2.98 3.21 2.99
N VAL A 50 1.80 2.64 2.76
CA VAL A 50 1.62 1.18 2.58
C VAL A 50 2.45 0.68 1.40
N ILE A 51 2.34 1.34 0.25
CA ILE A 51 3.10 1.00 -0.96
C ILE A 51 4.61 1.09 -0.66
N ALA A 52 5.07 2.18 -0.05
CA ALA A 52 6.48 2.36 0.28
C ALA A 52 7.01 1.31 1.26
N LEU A 53 6.20 0.93 2.26
CA LEU A 53 6.60 0.04 3.34
C LEU A 53 6.59 -1.45 2.92
N TRP A 54 5.93 -1.79 1.83
CA TRP A 54 5.79 -3.18 1.37
C TRP A 54 7.12 -3.90 1.10
N PRO A 55 8.02 -3.41 0.21
CA PRO A 55 9.31 -4.07 -0.02
C PRO A 55 10.21 -4.06 1.22
N LEU A 56 10.13 -3.02 2.07
CA LEU A 56 10.89 -2.94 3.31
C LEU A 56 10.45 -3.99 4.33
N THR A 57 9.13 -4.16 4.50
CA THR A 57 8.56 -5.18 5.39
C THR A 57 8.91 -6.58 4.88
N ALA A 58 8.82 -6.82 3.58
CA ALA A 58 9.19 -8.09 2.98
C ALA A 58 10.68 -8.42 3.18
N TRP A 59 11.55 -7.41 3.02
CA TRP A 59 12.98 -7.54 3.30
C TRP A 59 13.26 -7.84 4.78
N ALA A 60 12.58 -7.17 5.71
CA ALA A 60 12.70 -7.43 7.14
C ALA A 60 12.28 -8.88 7.48
N LEU A 61 11.15 -9.35 6.94
CA LEU A 61 10.70 -10.73 7.11
C LEU A 61 11.71 -11.74 6.56
N ALA A 62 12.26 -11.49 5.37
CA ALA A 62 13.26 -12.36 4.75
C ALA A 62 14.57 -12.41 5.54
N ARG A 63 14.93 -11.35 6.27
CA ARG A 63 16.08 -11.34 7.18
C ARG A 63 15.81 -12.11 8.47
N LEU A 64 14.64 -11.93 9.07
CA LEU A 64 14.25 -12.63 10.30
C LEU A 64 14.19 -14.15 10.11
N GLY A 65 13.81 -14.61 8.92
CA GLY A 65 13.80 -16.04 8.57
C GLY A 65 15.16 -16.68 8.35
N ARG A 66 16.27 -15.93 8.44
CA ARG A 66 17.64 -16.46 8.23
C ARG A 66 18.36 -16.67 9.55
N SER A 67 18.84 -17.88 9.77
CA SER A 67 19.62 -18.26 10.97
C SER A 67 21.11 -17.92 10.87
N VAL A 68 21.59 -17.42 9.71
CA VAL A 68 23.01 -17.17 9.45
C VAL A 68 23.29 -15.66 9.42
N PRO A 69 24.36 -15.15 10.07
CA PRO A 69 24.70 -13.73 10.05
C PRO A 69 25.06 -13.29 8.63
N VAL A 70 24.43 -12.22 8.15
CA VAL A 70 24.76 -11.63 6.86
C VAL A 70 26.07 -10.87 6.99
N VAL A 71 27.11 -11.31 6.29
CA VAL A 71 28.45 -10.69 6.25
C VAL A 71 28.49 -9.43 5.37
N SER A 72 27.43 -9.12 4.63
CA SER A 72 27.40 -7.99 3.70
C SER A 72 26.38 -6.92 4.08
N ASP A 73 26.78 -5.67 3.94
CA ASP A 73 25.95 -4.45 3.97
C ASP A 73 24.95 -4.46 2.79
N ALA A 74 24.07 -5.46 2.75
CA ALA A 74 23.06 -5.57 1.72
C ALA A 74 22.05 -4.44 1.93
N THR A 75 22.18 -3.40 1.11
CA THR A 75 21.27 -2.25 1.07
C THR A 75 19.83 -2.74 1.01
N ALA A 76 18.98 -2.23 1.91
CA ALA A 76 17.58 -2.62 1.98
C ALA A 76 16.89 -2.51 0.61
N LEU A 77 16.04 -3.49 0.29
CA LEU A 77 15.31 -3.48 -0.97
C LEU A 77 14.41 -2.24 -1.01
N THR A 78 14.62 -1.40 -2.03
CA THR A 78 13.80 -0.19 -2.24
C THR A 78 13.16 -0.24 -3.63
N TRP A 79 12.05 0.48 -3.77
CA TRP A 79 11.37 0.62 -5.06
C TRP A 79 12.27 1.24 -6.13
N THR A 80 12.24 0.64 -7.32
CA THR A 80 12.73 1.26 -8.55
C THR A 80 11.56 1.88 -9.34
N PRO A 81 11.79 2.90 -10.16
CA PRO A 81 10.75 3.49 -11.00
C PRO A 81 10.02 2.46 -11.87
N ALA A 82 10.75 1.50 -12.45
CA ALA A 82 10.19 0.44 -13.29
C ALA A 82 9.23 -0.49 -12.53
N GLN A 83 9.42 -0.68 -11.22
CA GLN A 83 8.54 -1.50 -10.39
C GLN A 83 7.28 -0.74 -9.92
N VAL A 84 7.36 0.59 -9.78
CA VAL A 84 6.20 1.42 -9.40
C VAL A 84 5.37 1.82 -10.62
N ALA A 85 5.98 1.93 -11.80
CA ALA A 85 5.30 2.33 -13.03
C ALA A 85 4.06 1.48 -13.38
N PRO A 86 4.02 0.15 -13.21
CA PRO A 86 2.81 -0.65 -13.42
C PRO A 86 1.66 -0.26 -12.49
N LEU A 87 1.96 0.07 -11.22
CA LEU A 87 0.95 0.53 -10.26
C LEU A 87 0.34 1.86 -10.71
N LEU A 88 1.15 2.74 -11.30
CA LEU A 88 0.74 4.05 -11.79
C LEU A 88 0.04 3.98 -13.16
N LEU A 89 0.48 3.08 -14.05
CA LEU A 89 -0.21 2.80 -15.29
C LEU A 89 -1.63 2.30 -14.99
N CYS A 90 -1.80 1.49 -13.96
CA CYS A 90 -3.12 1.08 -13.49
C CYS A 90 -3.88 2.22 -12.84
N ALA A 91 -3.25 3.11 -12.08
CA ALA A 91 -3.89 4.35 -11.63
C ALA A 91 -4.47 5.19 -12.79
N VAL A 92 -3.77 5.26 -13.92
CA VAL A 92 -4.19 6.02 -15.11
C VAL A 92 -5.26 5.28 -15.93
N ILE A 93 -5.11 3.97 -16.12
CA ILE A 93 -6.06 3.14 -16.88
C ILE A 93 -7.32 2.82 -16.04
N ALA A 94 -7.23 2.88 -14.71
CA ALA A 94 -8.30 2.55 -13.77
C ALA A 94 -8.73 3.69 -12.88
N PHE A 95 -9.44 4.61 -13.51
CA PHE A 95 -10.66 5.08 -12.89
C PHE A 95 -11.63 3.88 -12.64
N PRO A 96 -12.53 3.95 -11.64
CA PRO A 96 -12.97 2.96 -10.63
C PRO A 96 -13.52 1.58 -11.08
N LEU A 97 -13.21 1.09 -12.27
CA LEU A 97 -13.79 -0.09 -12.93
C LEU A 97 -12.92 -1.34 -12.88
N LEU A 98 -11.69 -1.25 -12.39
CA LEU A 98 -10.71 -2.33 -12.49
C LEU A 98 -11.15 -3.57 -11.69
N GLY A 99 -12.12 -3.42 -10.80
CA GLY A 99 -12.73 -4.53 -10.08
C GLY A 99 -11.74 -5.19 -9.14
N PRO A 100 -12.21 -5.96 -8.15
CA PRO A 100 -11.33 -6.59 -7.17
C PRO A 100 -10.29 -7.53 -7.80
N LEU A 101 -10.66 -8.19 -8.91
CA LEU A 101 -9.83 -9.19 -9.56
C LEU A 101 -8.62 -8.60 -10.28
N LEU A 102 -8.81 -7.57 -11.11
CA LEU A 102 -7.67 -7.02 -11.86
C LEU A 102 -6.70 -6.31 -10.90
N HIS A 103 -7.19 -5.74 -9.80
CA HIS A 103 -6.35 -5.10 -8.79
C HIS A 103 -5.47 -6.15 -8.08
N LEU A 104 -6.08 -7.29 -7.74
CA LEU A 104 -5.37 -8.44 -7.17
C LEU A 104 -4.34 -9.01 -8.15
N SER A 105 -4.70 -9.17 -9.43
CA SER A 105 -3.77 -9.64 -10.47
C SER A 105 -2.54 -8.73 -10.60
N LEU A 106 -2.73 -7.42 -10.48
CA LEU A 106 -1.63 -6.45 -10.53
C LEU A 106 -0.73 -6.52 -9.31
N LEU A 107 -1.31 -6.59 -8.12
CA LEU A 107 -0.56 -6.80 -6.88
C LEU A 107 0.27 -8.09 -6.96
N LEU A 108 -0.31 -9.17 -7.51
CA LEU A 108 0.42 -10.41 -7.75
C LEU A 108 1.56 -10.23 -8.76
N GLY A 109 1.32 -9.54 -9.88
CA GLY A 109 2.35 -9.28 -10.89
C GLY A 109 3.52 -8.45 -10.35
N VAL A 110 3.20 -7.36 -9.65
CA VAL A 110 4.21 -6.49 -9.01
C VAL A 110 4.96 -7.24 -7.91
N GLY A 111 4.24 -7.98 -7.06
CA GLY A 111 4.84 -8.82 -6.02
C GLY A 111 5.77 -9.90 -6.59
N ALA A 112 5.35 -10.62 -7.64
CA ALA A 112 6.19 -11.59 -8.32
C ALA A 112 7.45 -10.94 -8.94
N GLY A 113 7.32 -9.73 -9.49
CA GLY A 113 8.44 -8.94 -10.00
C GLY A 113 9.44 -8.49 -8.92
N LEU A 114 9.01 -8.37 -7.67
CA LEU A 114 9.87 -8.05 -6.53
C LEU A 114 10.58 -9.27 -5.94
N ALA A 115 10.07 -10.49 -6.16
CA ALA A 115 10.60 -11.70 -5.54
C ALA A 115 12.03 -12.03 -5.99
N GLY A 116 12.37 -11.82 -7.26
CA GLY A 116 13.74 -12.00 -7.78
C GLY A 116 14.76 -11.05 -7.14
N PRO A 117 14.54 -9.72 -7.21
CA PRO A 117 15.38 -8.74 -6.53
C PRO A 117 15.49 -8.97 -5.03
N LEU A 118 14.40 -9.34 -4.37
CA LEU A 118 14.40 -9.66 -2.95
C LEU A 118 15.25 -10.89 -2.65
N ALA A 119 15.08 -11.99 -3.40
CA ALA A 119 15.88 -13.20 -3.28
C ALA A 119 17.37 -12.92 -3.49
N ALA A 120 17.72 -12.12 -4.50
CA ALA A 120 19.11 -11.73 -4.77
C ALA A 120 19.71 -10.87 -3.64
N ALA A 121 18.97 -9.87 -3.16
CA ALA A 121 19.44 -8.97 -2.11
C ALA A 121 19.58 -9.65 -0.74
N THR A 122 18.89 -10.78 -0.55
CA THR A 122 18.79 -11.44 0.74
C THR A 122 19.37 -12.85 0.73
N GLY A 123 19.71 -13.43 -0.41
CA GLY A 123 20.24 -14.80 -0.50
C GLY A 123 19.24 -15.89 -0.10
N VAL A 124 17.94 -15.58 -0.01
CA VAL A 124 16.88 -16.60 0.18
C VAL A 124 16.40 -17.12 -1.18
N THR A 125 15.69 -18.25 -1.18
CA THR A 125 15.09 -18.76 -2.41
C THR A 125 13.98 -17.83 -2.92
N TRP A 126 13.71 -17.88 -4.22
CA TRP A 126 12.63 -17.10 -4.84
C TRP A 126 11.27 -17.36 -4.17
N TRP A 127 10.96 -18.62 -3.84
CA TRP A 127 9.72 -18.99 -3.16
C TRP A 127 9.61 -18.40 -1.75
N THR A 128 10.72 -18.40 -1.00
CA THR A 128 10.78 -17.76 0.32
C THR A 128 10.56 -16.25 0.20
N ALA A 129 11.21 -15.61 -0.77
CA ALA A 129 11.05 -14.18 -1.05
C ALA A 129 9.60 -13.83 -1.43
N ALA A 130 8.98 -14.62 -2.31
CA ALA A 130 7.57 -14.47 -2.69
C ALA A 130 6.64 -14.63 -1.48
N GLY A 131 6.91 -15.60 -0.59
CA GLY A 131 6.19 -15.77 0.66
C GLY A 131 6.31 -14.56 1.59
N CYS A 132 7.51 -13.99 1.74
CA CYS A 132 7.73 -12.77 2.53
C CYS A 132 6.98 -11.56 1.94
N LEU A 133 6.95 -11.43 0.61
CA LEU A 133 6.19 -10.36 -0.08
C LEU A 133 4.68 -10.52 0.14
N ALA A 134 4.16 -11.74 0.03
CA ALA A 134 2.76 -12.02 0.30
C ALA A 134 2.39 -11.71 1.77
N LEU A 135 3.19 -12.20 2.73
CA LEU A 135 2.98 -11.94 4.16
C LEU A 135 3.06 -10.45 4.49
N ALA A 136 4.03 -9.73 3.93
CA ALA A 136 4.14 -8.29 4.09
C ALA A 136 2.91 -7.55 3.55
N GLY A 137 2.43 -7.93 2.35
CA GLY A 137 1.24 -7.33 1.75
C GLY A 137 -0.01 -7.55 2.59
N VAL A 138 -0.26 -8.80 3.02
CA VAL A 138 -1.39 -9.17 3.88
C VAL A 138 -1.28 -8.47 5.25
N GLY A 139 -0.10 -8.46 5.85
CA GLY A 139 0.14 -7.82 7.14
C GLY A 139 -0.13 -6.31 7.11
N LEU A 140 0.35 -5.61 6.08
CA LEU A 140 0.08 -4.18 5.90
C LEU A 140 -1.41 -3.90 5.69
N ALA A 141 -2.09 -4.71 4.86
CA ALA A 141 -3.52 -4.59 4.67
C ALA A 141 -4.31 -4.81 5.97
N ALA A 142 -3.91 -5.80 6.77
CA ALA A 142 -4.52 -6.09 8.07
C ALA A 142 -4.31 -4.93 9.06
N VAL A 143 -3.13 -4.31 9.09
CA VAL A 143 -2.84 -3.14 9.93
C VAL A 143 -3.71 -1.95 9.54
N VAL A 144 -3.81 -1.64 8.24
CA VAL A 144 -4.67 -0.55 7.75
C VAL A 144 -6.14 -0.78 8.12
N GLU A 145 -6.61 -2.02 7.97
CA GLU A 145 -7.97 -2.38 8.35
C GLU A 145 -8.19 -2.31 9.87
N ALA A 146 -7.22 -2.73 10.67
CA ALA A 146 -7.28 -2.58 12.12
C ALA A 146 -7.36 -1.11 12.54
N VAL A 147 -6.51 -0.24 11.97
CA VAL A 147 -6.56 1.21 12.20
C VAL A 147 -7.91 1.77 11.79
N ARG A 148 -8.43 1.38 10.62
CA ARG A 148 -9.75 1.82 10.15
C ARG A 148 -10.86 1.43 11.12
N ARG A 149 -10.84 0.20 11.64
CA ARG A 149 -11.81 -0.27 12.64
C ARG A 149 -11.69 0.48 13.96
N VAL A 150 -10.46 0.74 14.42
CA VAL A 150 -10.23 1.51 15.65
C VAL A 150 -10.75 2.94 15.48
N VAL A 151 -10.38 3.62 14.39
CA VAL A 151 -10.84 4.99 14.09
C VAL A 151 -12.36 5.05 13.96
N ALA A 152 -12.98 4.07 13.30
CA ALA A 152 -14.44 4.00 13.18
C ALA A 152 -15.10 3.85 14.56
N ARG A 153 -14.57 2.98 15.44
CA ARG A 153 -15.08 2.78 16.79
C ARG A 153 -14.92 4.02 17.68
N THR A 154 -13.80 4.72 17.59
CA THR A 154 -13.55 5.94 18.38
C THR A 154 -14.32 7.14 17.83
N GLY A 155 -14.50 7.24 16.50
CA GLY A 155 -15.24 8.31 15.85
C GLY A 155 -16.75 8.25 16.08
N THR A 156 -17.31 7.06 16.34
CA THR A 156 -18.72 6.90 16.74
C THR A 156 -18.98 7.22 18.22
N ALA A 157 -17.95 7.52 19.02
CA ALA A 157 -18.06 7.90 20.43
C ALA A 157 -18.15 9.43 20.64
N GLY A 158 -18.70 10.17 19.68
CA GLY A 158 -19.10 11.57 19.87
C GLY A 158 -20.29 11.70 20.84
N PRO A 159 -20.50 12.86 21.48
CA PRO A 159 -21.41 13.00 22.63
C PRO A 159 -22.79 12.45 22.31
N ARG A 160 -23.21 11.44 23.08
CA ARG A 160 -24.59 10.98 23.11
C ARG A 160 -25.42 12.19 23.56
N GLU A 161 -26.18 12.80 22.66
CA GLU A 161 -27.15 13.82 23.04
C GLU A 161 -28.07 13.20 24.09
N LEU A 162 -27.97 13.72 25.32
CA LEU A 162 -28.88 13.35 26.40
C LEU A 162 -30.27 13.86 26.00
N PRO A 163 -31.31 13.01 26.01
CA PRO A 163 -32.67 13.48 25.77
C PRO A 163 -33.04 14.51 26.85
N ALA A 164 -33.58 15.64 26.39
CA ALA A 164 -34.08 16.73 27.22
C ALA A 164 -35.29 16.29 28.06
#